data_AF-A0A1F9TMU8-F1
#
_entry.id   AF-A0A1F9TMU8-F1
#
_cell.length_a   1.000
_cell.length_b   1.000
_cell.length_c   1.000
_cell.angle_alpha   90.00
_cell.angle_beta   90.00
_cell.angle_gamma   90.00
#
_symmetry.space_group_name_H-M   'P 1'
#
loop_
_entity.id
_entity.type
_entity.pdbx_description
1 polymer ?
#
loop_
_entity_poly.entity_id
_entity_poly.type
_entity_poly.pdbx_seq_one_letter_code
_entity_poly.pdbx_strand_id
1 'polypeptide(L)'
;MYFVARPLAMYMFAKALRGGGGEAKQTLGQLDMVRSALQIYYQDTEGKYPASLETLAENGKYLTSGEIPKARIFGKKGGEDFAHLHSGSETKVKLFRSPKEADDAGGWGYVADPSSPEYGTAFINCTHLYMGSRNGRGYKEPWNSF
;
A
#
# COMPACT_ATOMS: atom_id res chain seq x y z
N MET A 1 -35.25 4.80 19.52
CA MET A 1 -34.23 5.86 19.69
C MET A 1 -32.93 5.27 19.17
N TYR A 2 -32.61 5.49 17.90
CA TYR A 2 -31.52 4.79 17.20
C TYR A 2 -30.21 5.58 17.31
N PHE A 3 -29.14 4.88 17.66
CA PHE A 3 -27.80 5.42 17.85
C PHE A 3 -27.22 5.93 16.53
N VAL A 4 -26.75 7.18 16.54
CA VAL A 4 -26.06 7.82 15.41
C VAL A 4 -24.59 7.39 15.43
N ALA A 5 -24.17 6.64 14.42
CA ALA A 5 -22.75 6.36 14.17
C ALA A 5 -22.03 7.68 13.81
N ARG A 6 -20.94 8.00 14.51
CA ARG A 6 -20.10 9.17 14.22
C ARG A 6 -19.03 8.78 13.20
N PRO A 7 -18.96 9.36 11.99
CA PRO A 7 -17.80 9.20 11.13
C PRO A 7 -16.71 10.16 11.60
N LEU A 8 -15.68 9.62 12.24
CA LEU A 8 -14.50 10.37 12.69
C LEU A 8 -13.27 9.88 11.91
N ALA A 9 -13.26 10.07 10.59
CA ALA A 9 -12.12 9.65 9.77
C ALA A 9 -11.96 10.41 8.44
N MET A 10 -12.37 11.69 8.35
CA MET A 10 -12.27 12.42 7.06
C MET A 10 -11.74 13.86 7.12
N TYR A 11 -10.92 14.19 8.13
CA TYR A 11 -10.31 15.52 8.23
C TYR A 11 -8.84 15.46 8.68
N MET A 12 -7.93 15.04 7.79
CA MET A 12 -6.48 15.33 7.92
C MET A 12 -5.74 15.29 6.56
N PHE A 13 -6.36 15.72 5.44
CA PHE A 13 -5.71 15.63 4.12
C PHE A 13 -4.98 16.88 3.61
N ALA A 14 -4.93 17.98 4.36
CA ALA A 14 -4.32 19.22 3.87
C ALA A 14 -3.25 19.75 4.83
N LYS A 15 -1.99 19.41 4.53
CA LYS A 15 -0.74 20.19 4.76
C LYS A 15 0.45 19.29 5.13
N ALA A 16 1.01 18.59 4.13
CA ALA A 16 2.25 17.82 4.34
C ALA A 16 3.16 17.70 3.09
N LEU A 17 3.19 18.73 2.23
CA LEU A 17 3.93 18.73 0.94
C LEU A 17 5.25 19.52 0.93
N ARG A 18 6.00 19.60 2.05
CA ARG A 18 7.33 20.24 2.02
C ARG A 18 8.28 19.61 3.05
N GLY A 19 8.94 18.54 2.65
CA GLY A 19 9.92 17.78 3.43
C GLY A 19 10.09 16.40 2.82
N GLY A 20 11.32 16.01 2.47
CA GLY A 20 11.69 14.83 1.66
C GLY A 20 10.94 13.54 2.03
N GLY A 21 9.81 13.32 1.36
CA GLY A 21 8.89 12.21 1.63
C GLY A 21 7.62 12.26 0.76
N GLY A 22 7.63 13.04 -0.33
CA GLY A 22 6.47 13.18 -1.22
C GLY A 22 6.14 11.87 -1.91
N GLU A 23 7.14 11.17 -2.43
CA GLU A 23 6.91 9.93 -3.16
C GLU A 23 6.62 8.74 -2.25
N ALA A 24 7.21 8.69 -1.05
CA ALA A 24 6.87 7.67 -0.06
C ALA A 24 5.40 7.81 0.40
N LYS A 25 4.94 9.06 0.63
CA LYS A 25 3.52 9.35 0.90
C LYS A 25 2.61 9.02 -0.29
N GLN A 26 3.09 9.24 -1.51
CA GLN A 26 2.36 8.86 -2.71
C GLN A 26 2.17 7.34 -2.76
N THR A 27 3.21 6.56 -2.49
CA THR A 27 3.13 5.10 -2.45
C THR A 27 2.20 4.60 -1.35
N LEU A 28 2.20 5.23 -0.17
CA LEU A 28 1.21 4.92 0.87
C LEU A 28 -0.22 5.27 0.42
N GLY A 29 -0.43 6.42 -0.22
CA GLY A 29 -1.73 6.78 -0.78
C GLY A 29 -2.21 5.79 -1.85
N GLN A 30 -1.29 5.30 -2.69
CA GLN A 30 -1.59 4.27 -3.68
C GLN A 30 -1.89 2.91 -3.03
N LEU A 31 -1.22 2.56 -1.94
CA LEU A 31 -1.52 1.36 -1.16
C LEU A 31 -2.94 1.41 -0.60
N ASP A 32 -3.35 2.56 -0.04
CA ASP A 32 -4.71 2.78 0.46
C ASP A 32 -5.75 2.68 -0.66
N MET A 33 -5.44 3.17 -1.87
CA MET A 33 -6.29 2.99 -3.04
C MET A 33 -6.47 1.52 -3.41
N VAL A 34 -5.38 0.75 -3.48
CA VAL A 34 -5.42 -0.69 -3.80
C VAL A 34 -6.22 -1.47 -2.75
N ARG A 35 -6.04 -1.15 -1.46
CA ARG A 35 -6.79 -1.79 -0.37
C ARG A 35 -8.28 -1.44 -0.40
N SER A 36 -8.60 -0.20 -0.75
CA SER A 36 -10.00 0.21 -0.94
C SER A 36 -10.64 -0.56 -2.10
N ALA A 37 -9.93 -0.71 -3.22
CA ALA A 37 -10.38 -1.51 -4.36
C ALA A 37 -10.59 -2.99 -3.99
N LEU A 38 -9.68 -3.59 -3.21
CA LEU A 38 -9.84 -4.94 -2.67
C LEU A 38 -11.09 -5.08 -1.80
N GLN A 39 -11.35 -4.10 -0.93
CA GLN A 39 -12.52 -4.13 -0.05
C GLN A 39 -13.83 -4.08 -0.84
N ILE A 40 -13.89 -3.24 -1.89
CA ILE A 40 -15.06 -3.16 -2.78
C ILE A 40 -15.22 -4.48 -3.54
N TYR A 41 -14.14 -5.04 -4.08
CA TYR A 41 -14.17 -6.35 -4.73
C TYR A 41 -14.70 -7.45 -3.79
N TYR A 42 -14.21 -7.48 -2.55
CA TYR A 42 -14.64 -8.44 -1.54
C TYR A 42 -16.14 -8.34 -1.25
N GLN A 43 -16.68 -7.12 -1.20
CA GLN A 43 -18.12 -6.90 -1.02
C GLN A 43 -18.94 -7.34 -2.23
N ASP A 44 -18.46 -7.03 -3.45
CA ASP A 44 -19.12 -7.39 -4.71
C ASP A 44 -19.13 -8.90 -4.99
N THR A 45 -18.16 -9.64 -4.45
CA THR A 45 -17.95 -11.07 -4.71
C THR A 45 -18.31 -11.96 -3.53
N GLU A 46 -19.15 -11.44 -2.62
CA GLU A 46 -19.70 -12.17 -1.48
C GLU A 46 -18.63 -12.74 -0.54
N GLY A 47 -17.58 -11.95 -0.31
CA GLY A 47 -16.50 -12.28 0.61
C GLY A 47 -15.35 -13.07 -0.01
N LYS A 48 -15.12 -12.93 -1.32
CA LYS A 48 -13.98 -13.55 -2.00
C LYS A 48 -12.93 -12.49 -2.32
N TYR A 49 -11.67 -12.82 -2.07
CA TYR A 49 -10.56 -12.01 -2.58
C TYR A 49 -10.18 -12.49 -3.98
N PRO A 50 -9.64 -11.60 -4.83
CA PRO A 50 -9.20 -12.02 -6.16
C PRO A 50 -7.97 -12.93 -6.05
N ALA A 51 -7.75 -13.78 -7.06
CA ALA A 51 -6.53 -14.59 -7.12
C ALA A 51 -5.26 -13.76 -7.43
N SER A 52 -5.45 -12.53 -7.93
CA SER A 52 -4.38 -11.61 -8.33
C SER A 52 -4.87 -10.17 -8.19
N LEU A 53 -3.98 -9.21 -7.91
CA LEU A 53 -4.39 -7.80 -7.82
C LEU A 53 -4.77 -7.23 -9.19
N GLU A 54 -4.22 -7.78 -10.26
CA GLU A 54 -4.47 -7.41 -11.65
C GLU A 54 -5.97 -7.44 -11.98
N THR A 55 -6.74 -8.33 -11.35
CA THR A 55 -8.20 -8.40 -11.47
C THR A 55 -8.90 -7.09 -11.07
N LEU A 56 -8.31 -6.28 -10.18
CA LEU A 56 -8.85 -4.98 -9.79
C LEU A 56 -8.71 -3.91 -10.88
N ALA A 57 -7.73 -4.09 -11.77
CA ALA A 57 -7.49 -3.21 -12.91
C ALA A 57 -8.36 -3.58 -14.11
N GLU A 58 -8.88 -4.82 -14.16
CA GLU A 58 -9.72 -5.28 -15.25
C GLU A 58 -10.96 -4.40 -15.42
N ASN A 59 -11.14 -3.89 -16.64
CA ASN A 59 -12.28 -3.06 -17.06
C ASN A 59 -12.47 -1.75 -16.28
N GLY A 60 -11.49 -1.31 -15.49
CA GLY A 60 -11.52 -0.05 -14.76
C GLY A 60 -12.58 0.05 -13.66
N LYS A 61 -13.20 -1.06 -13.26
CA LYS A 61 -14.31 -1.08 -12.31
C LYS A 61 -13.87 -0.70 -10.89
N TYR A 62 -12.74 -1.26 -10.43
CA TYR A 62 -12.25 -1.07 -9.06
C TYR A 62 -11.10 -0.06 -9.00
N LEU A 63 -10.28 0.01 -10.05
CA LEU A 63 -9.23 1.01 -10.22
C LEU A 63 -9.52 1.85 -11.45
N THR A 64 -9.81 3.14 -11.25
CA THR A 64 -10.23 4.07 -12.32
C THR A 64 -9.21 4.22 -13.44
N SER A 65 -7.92 4.01 -13.17
CA SER A 65 -6.86 4.05 -14.17
C SER A 65 -6.83 2.83 -15.10
N GLY A 66 -7.53 1.74 -14.76
CA GLY A 66 -7.44 0.47 -15.49
C GLY A 66 -6.08 -0.22 -15.36
N GLU A 67 -5.23 0.23 -14.44
CA GLU A 67 -3.91 -0.33 -14.16
C GLU A 67 -3.61 -0.27 -12.66
N ILE A 68 -2.78 -1.18 -12.16
CA ILE A 68 -2.28 -1.13 -10.79
C ILE A 68 -1.36 0.09 -10.65
N PRO A 69 -1.59 0.99 -9.67
CA PRO A 69 -0.72 2.15 -9.46
C PRO A 69 0.73 1.73 -9.26
N LYS A 70 1.69 2.49 -9.77
CA LYS A 70 3.11 2.15 -9.61
C LYS A 70 3.57 2.40 -8.17
N ALA A 71 3.97 1.35 -7.43
CA ALA A 71 4.65 1.54 -6.15
C ALA A 71 6.03 2.17 -6.36
N ARG A 72 6.33 3.23 -5.61
CA ARG A 72 7.64 3.88 -5.64
C ARG A 72 8.26 3.95 -4.25
N ILE A 73 9.35 3.21 -4.04
CA ILE A 73 9.95 3.07 -2.71
C ILE A 73 11.19 3.96 -2.64
N PHE A 74 11.22 4.87 -1.65
CA PHE A 74 12.33 5.79 -1.37
C PHE A 74 12.71 5.74 0.13
N GLY A 75 13.89 6.22 0.51
CA GLY A 75 14.55 6.04 1.83
C GLY A 75 15.61 7.13 2.10
N LYS A 76 16.49 6.98 3.12
CA LYS A 76 17.69 7.82 3.48
C LYS A 76 18.98 6.99 3.72
N LYS A 77 20.18 7.46 3.32
CA LYS A 77 21.53 6.91 3.58
C LYS A 77 22.50 8.07 3.85
N GLY A 78 23.22 8.00 4.98
CA GLY A 78 24.26 8.98 5.32
C GLY A 78 23.77 10.35 5.81
N GLY A 79 22.50 10.49 6.21
CA GLY A 79 21.87 11.80 6.52
C GLY A 79 21.15 12.43 5.32
N GLU A 80 21.36 11.87 4.14
CA GLU A 80 20.79 12.29 2.86
C GLU A 80 19.64 11.36 2.45
N ASP A 81 18.58 11.90 1.82
CA ASP A 81 17.50 11.13 1.17
C ASP A 81 18.12 10.18 0.14
N PHE A 82 18.00 8.89 0.40
CA PHE A 82 18.59 7.77 -0.31
C PHE A 82 17.57 6.65 -0.33
N ALA A 83 16.77 6.68 -1.38
CA ALA A 83 16.01 5.53 -1.80
C ALA A 83 16.82 4.24 -1.64
N HIS A 84 16.26 3.27 -0.90
CA HIS A 84 16.40 1.91 -1.37
C HIS A 84 15.75 1.92 -2.75
N LEU A 85 16.55 2.28 -3.75
CA LEU A 85 16.19 2.29 -5.15
C LEU A 85 16.04 0.82 -5.53
N HIS A 86 14.87 0.27 -5.26
CA HIS A 86 14.41 -0.83 -6.08
C HIS A 86 14.27 -0.23 -7.47
N SER A 87 15.16 -0.65 -8.38
CA SER A 87 15.02 -0.34 -9.80
C SER A 87 13.57 -0.61 -10.17
N GLY A 88 12.86 0.44 -10.56
CA GLY A 88 11.42 0.48 -10.72
C GLY A 88 10.77 -0.89 -10.87
N SER A 89 10.34 -1.46 -9.74
CA SER A 89 9.42 -2.60 -9.69
C SER A 89 8.03 -2.07 -10.06
N GLU A 90 7.96 -1.47 -11.24
CA GLU A 90 7.04 -0.38 -11.54
C GLU A 90 5.61 -0.86 -11.75
N THR A 91 5.39 -2.16 -11.92
CA THR A 91 4.08 -2.70 -12.31
C THR A 91 3.81 -4.13 -11.85
N LYS A 92 4.79 -4.86 -11.30
CA LYS A 92 4.63 -6.28 -11.01
C LYS A 92 4.17 -6.50 -9.58
N VAL A 93 3.00 -7.11 -9.44
CA VAL A 93 2.51 -7.66 -8.18
C VAL A 93 3.19 -9.01 -8.00
N LYS A 94 3.82 -9.22 -6.85
CA LYS A 94 4.37 -10.52 -6.47
C LYS A 94 3.44 -11.19 -5.47
N LEU A 95 3.21 -12.48 -5.68
CA LEU A 95 2.38 -13.30 -4.80
C LEU A 95 3.23 -13.86 -3.65
N PHE A 96 2.67 -13.82 -2.45
CA PHE A 96 3.29 -14.28 -1.21
C PHE A 96 2.32 -15.14 -0.41
N ARG A 97 2.84 -15.93 0.54
CA ARG A 97 1.99 -16.59 1.56
C ARG A 97 1.79 -15.71 2.79
N SER A 98 2.71 -14.78 3.03
CA SER A 98 2.68 -13.82 4.14
C SER A 98 3.45 -12.54 3.79
N PRO A 99 3.06 -11.36 4.30
CA PRO A 99 3.88 -10.14 4.21
C PRO A 99 5.26 -10.26 4.86
N LYS A 100 5.47 -11.25 5.73
CA LYS A 100 6.76 -11.54 6.36
C LYS A 100 7.77 -12.16 5.39
N GLU A 101 7.32 -12.67 4.26
CA GLU A 101 8.15 -13.24 3.19
C GLU A 101 8.62 -12.18 2.18
N ALA A 102 8.36 -10.90 2.43
CA ALA A 102 8.85 -9.80 1.60
C ALA A 102 10.36 -9.94 1.36
N ASP A 103 10.77 -9.73 0.11
CA ASP A 103 12.11 -10.11 -0.37
C ASP A 103 12.90 -8.96 -0.96
N ASP A 104 12.44 -7.72 -0.74
CA ASP A 104 13.11 -6.53 -1.26
C ASP A 104 13.27 -6.55 -2.79
N ALA A 105 12.37 -7.21 -3.53
CA ALA A 105 12.28 -7.01 -4.98
C ALA A 105 11.60 -5.67 -5.34
N GLY A 106 11.00 -4.99 -4.35
CA GLY A 106 10.18 -3.80 -4.55
C GLY A 106 8.79 -4.14 -5.05
N GLY A 107 7.93 -3.12 -5.16
CA GLY A 107 6.64 -3.23 -5.81
C GLY A 107 5.53 -3.59 -4.82
N TRP A 108 4.47 -4.20 -5.34
CA TRP A 108 3.37 -4.70 -4.52
C TRP A 108 3.56 -6.15 -4.18
N GLY A 109 3.36 -6.48 -2.91
CA GLY A 109 3.12 -7.85 -2.47
C GLY A 109 1.63 -8.08 -2.26
N TYR A 110 1.18 -9.29 -2.62
CA TYR A 110 -0.19 -9.72 -2.40
C TYR A 110 -0.23 -11.14 -1.85
N VAL A 111 -1.01 -11.35 -0.80
CA VAL A 111 -1.25 -12.68 -0.24
C VAL A 111 -2.43 -13.33 -0.96
N ALA A 112 -2.13 -14.13 -1.98
CA ALA A 112 -3.12 -14.82 -2.81
C ALA A 112 -3.42 -16.26 -2.37
N ASP A 113 -2.76 -16.75 -1.32
CA ASP A 113 -2.97 -18.10 -0.80
C ASP A 113 -4.25 -18.15 0.06
N PRO A 114 -5.33 -18.84 -0.35
CA PRO A 114 -6.59 -18.90 0.40
C PRO A 114 -6.46 -19.64 1.74
N SER A 115 -5.38 -20.41 1.94
CA SER A 115 -5.09 -21.08 3.21
C SER A 115 -4.36 -20.17 4.20
N SER A 116 -3.85 -19.02 3.75
CA SER A 116 -3.18 -18.06 4.62
C SER A 116 -4.19 -17.29 5.46
N PRO A 117 -3.94 -17.10 6.78
CA PRO A 117 -4.75 -16.19 7.59
C PRO A 117 -4.62 -14.72 7.13
N GLU A 118 -3.62 -14.42 6.30
CA GLU A 118 -3.38 -13.09 5.72
C GLU A 118 -3.92 -12.98 4.29
N TYR A 119 -4.71 -13.97 3.81
CA TYR A 119 -5.31 -13.96 2.47
C TYR A 119 -6.03 -12.65 2.17
N GLY A 120 -5.77 -12.08 0.98
CA GLY A 120 -6.33 -10.80 0.59
C GLY A 120 -5.50 -9.58 1.01
N THR A 121 -4.37 -9.77 1.70
CA THR A 121 -3.52 -8.65 2.14
C THR A 121 -2.66 -8.12 0.99
N ALA A 122 -2.80 -6.83 0.68
CA ALA A 122 -1.87 -6.08 -0.16
C ALA A 122 -0.89 -5.27 0.71
N PHE A 123 0.38 -5.28 0.34
CA PHE A 123 1.47 -4.62 1.05
C PHE A 123 2.57 -4.15 0.09
N ILE A 124 3.50 -3.34 0.59
CA ILE A 124 4.69 -2.92 -0.16
C ILE A 124 5.78 -3.98 0.03
N ASN A 125 6.30 -4.55 -1.04
CA ASN A 125 7.32 -5.60 -0.97
C ASN A 125 8.72 -5.02 -0.67
N CYS A 126 8.89 -4.61 0.58
CA CYS A 126 10.12 -4.05 1.11
C CYS A 126 10.22 -4.33 2.61
N THR A 127 11.35 -4.87 3.04
CA THR A 127 11.63 -5.19 4.45
C THR A 127 12.26 -4.01 5.19
N HIS A 128 12.70 -2.98 4.47
CA HIS A 128 13.33 -1.80 5.03
C HIS A 128 12.34 -0.96 5.85
N LEU A 129 12.88 -0.13 6.74
CA LEU A 129 12.06 0.80 7.51
C LEU A 129 11.66 1.99 6.63
N TYR A 130 10.37 2.24 6.55
CA TYR A 130 9.83 3.53 6.12
C TYR A 130 10.32 4.63 7.06
N MET A 131 10.74 5.74 6.48
CA MET A 131 11.17 6.92 7.22
C MET A 131 10.16 8.06 6.98
N GLY A 132 9.28 8.28 7.95
CA GLY A 132 8.27 9.33 7.91
C GLY A 132 8.65 10.55 8.74
N SER A 133 7.89 11.63 8.58
CA SER A 133 7.94 12.79 9.47
C SER A 133 6.54 13.13 9.97
N ARG A 134 6.38 13.18 11.31
CA ARG A 134 5.15 13.57 11.99
C ARG A 134 5.46 14.68 12.99
N ASN A 135 4.75 15.80 12.90
CA ASN A 135 4.96 16.98 13.76
C ASN A 135 6.43 17.46 13.79
N GLY A 136 7.13 17.37 12.65
CA GLY A 136 8.54 17.76 12.53
C GLY A 136 9.54 16.76 13.13
N ARG A 137 9.09 15.61 13.66
CA ARG A 137 9.97 14.52 14.14
C ARG A 137 9.96 13.37 13.14
N GLY A 138 11.16 12.92 12.78
CA GLY A 138 11.33 11.69 12.02
C GLY A 138 10.89 10.47 12.83
N TYR A 139 10.28 9.49 12.18
CA TYR A 139 9.98 8.19 12.77
C TYR A 139 10.34 7.08 11.78
N LYS A 140 10.53 5.87 12.31
CA LYS A 140 10.85 4.68 11.52
C LYS A 140 9.85 3.57 11.83
N GLU A 141 9.23 3.00 10.80
CA GLU A 141 8.35 1.85 10.94
C GLU A 141 8.46 0.93 9.71
N PRO A 142 8.20 -0.38 9.83
CA PRO A 142 8.23 -1.29 8.69
C PRO A 142 7.20 -0.90 7.62
N TRP A 143 7.52 -1.08 6.33
CA TRP A 143 6.53 -0.84 5.26
C TRP A 143 5.29 -1.74 5.34
N ASN A 144 5.41 -2.92 5.97
CA ASN A 144 4.30 -3.85 6.18
C ASN A 144 3.47 -3.55 7.44
N SER A 145 3.79 -2.49 8.21
CA SER A 145 2.97 -2.06 9.35
C SER A 145 1.88 -1.05 8.98
N PHE A 146 1.94 -0.49 7.77
CA PHE A 146 0.87 0.32 7.20
C PHE A 146 -0.18 -0.58 6.62
#